data_AF-A0A1C6DZK4-F1
#
_entry.id   AF-A0A1C6DZK4-F1
#
_cell.length_a   1.000
_cell.length_b   1.000
_cell.length_c   1.000
_cell.angle_alpha   90.00
_cell.angle_beta   90.00
_cell.angle_gamma   90.00
#
_symmetry.space_group_name_H-M   'P 1'
#
loop_
_entity.id
_entity.type
_entity.pdbx_description
1 polymer ?
#
loop_
_entity_poly.entity_id
_entity_poly.type
_entity_poly.pdbx_seq_one_letter_code
_entity_poly.pdbx_strand_id
1 'polypeptide(L)' 'MDYKKSYTLLWVGLIAGFVLMLIGVFLEIGWLLWPGAVVVMADVLQTLLFFRCPYCGGHWDPRGGIPHYCPECGEYIR' A
#
# COMPACT_ATOMS: atom_id res chain seq x y z
N MET A 1 -1.69 13.76 -4.30
CA MET A 1 -0.63 12.76 -4.06
C MET A 1 -0.67 11.82 -5.25
N ASP A 2 0.40 11.71 -6.03
CA ASP A 2 0.39 10.89 -7.24
C ASP A 2 0.20 9.41 -6.91
N TYR A 3 -0.59 8.70 -7.72
CA TYR A 3 -0.80 7.25 -7.59
C TYR A 3 0.52 6.47 -7.63
N LYS A 4 1.55 6.98 -8.36
CA LYS A 4 2.91 6.44 -8.35
C LYS A 4 3.55 6.50 -6.97
N LYS A 5 3.45 7.65 -6.28
CA LYS A 5 3.96 7.80 -4.92
C LYS A 5 3.20 6.93 -3.93
N SER A 6 1.91 6.73 -4.13
CA SER A 6 1.13 5.80 -3.32
C SER A 6 1.57 4.35 -3.52
N TYR A 7 1.84 3.92 -4.75
CA TYR A 7 2.36 2.58 -5.02
C TYR A 7 3.76 2.37 -4.43
N THR A 8 4.62 3.38 -4.49
CA THR A 8 5.93 3.36 -3.80
C THR A 8 5.76 3.29 -2.30
N LEU A 9 4.82 4.04 -1.72
CA LEU A 9 4.53 3.99 -0.28
C LEU A 9 4.03 2.62 0.16
N LEU A 10 3.15 1.99 -0.62
CA LEU A 10 2.67 0.63 -0.36
C LEU A 10 3.83 -0.38 -0.37
N TRP A 11 4.71 -0.33 -1.37
CA TRP A 11 5.90 -1.19 -1.39
C TRP A 11 6.86 -0.91 -0.22
N VAL A 12 7.07 0.37 0.10
CA VAL A 12 7.94 0.77 1.21
C VAL A 12 7.37 0.29 2.55
N GLY A 13 6.07 0.45 2.79
CA GLY A 13 5.47 0.01 4.04
C GLY A 13 5.23 -1.50 4.10
N LEU A 14 5.09 -2.20 2.97
CA LEU A 14 5.17 -3.66 2.92
C LEU A 14 6.56 -4.17 3.32
N ILE A 15 7.63 -3.56 2.76
CA ILE A 15 9.01 -3.88 3.16
C ILE A 15 9.27 -3.51 4.63
N ALA A 16 8.84 -2.33 5.07
CA ALA A 16 9.02 -1.89 6.45
C ALA A 16 8.24 -2.77 7.44
N GLY A 17 7.01 -3.16 7.10
CA GLY A 17 6.19 -4.08 7.87
C GLY A 17 6.83 -5.48 7.97
N PHE A 18 7.39 -5.98 6.88
CA PHE A 18 8.12 -7.26 6.86
C PHE A 18 9.36 -7.22 7.75
N VAL A 19 10.15 -6.14 7.68
CA VAL A 19 11.32 -5.93 8.55
C VAL A 19 10.92 -5.84 10.01
N LEU A 20 9.83 -5.12 10.33
CA LEU A 20 9.30 -5.02 11.69
C LEU A 20 8.82 -6.38 12.24
N MET A 21 8.15 -7.18 11.42
CA MET A 21 7.78 -8.56 11.81
C MET A 21 9.02 -9.41 12.09
N LEU A 22 10.04 -9.37 11.24
CA LEU A 22 11.30 -10.10 11.45
C LEU A 22 11.97 -9.71 12.77
N ILE A 23 12.02 -8.41 13.06
CA ILE A 23 12.58 -7.87 14.31
C ILE A 23 11.74 -8.32 15.52
N GLY A 24 10.41 -8.27 15.41
CA GLY A 24 9.50 -8.71 16.47
C GLY A 24 9.62 -10.20 16.80
N VAL A 25 9.77 -11.04 15.78
CA VAL A 25 10.04 -12.48 15.94
C VAL A 25 11.40 -12.71 16.61
N PHE A 26 12.44 -11.98 16.19
CA PHE A 26 13.77 -12.11 16.79
C PHE A 26 13.84 -11.70 18.26
N LEU A 27 13.00 -10.75 18.68
CA LEU A 27 13.02 -10.20 20.02
C LEU A 27 12.05 -10.92 20.99
N GLU A 28 11.14 -11.79 20.51
CA GLU A 28 10.07 -12.41 21.32
C GLU A 28 9.23 -11.42 22.15
N ILE A 29 9.12 -10.16 21.73
CA ILE A 29 8.42 -9.10 22.46
C ILE A 29 6.97 -8.98 21.99
N GLY A 30 6.02 -9.45 22.79
CA GLY A 30 4.58 -9.37 22.50
C GLY A 30 4.03 -7.92 22.35
N TRP A 31 4.66 -6.93 22.97
CA TRP A 31 4.26 -5.52 22.81
C TRP A 31 4.57 -4.95 21.41
N LEU A 32 5.53 -5.54 20.69
CA LEU A 32 5.91 -5.10 19.34
C LEU A 32 4.82 -5.40 18.28
N LEU A 33 3.82 -6.22 18.63
CA LEU A 33 2.65 -6.47 17.79
C LEU A 33 1.85 -5.18 17.53
N TRP A 34 1.79 -4.26 18.50
CA TRP A 34 1.03 -3.03 18.38
C TRP A 34 1.57 -2.08 17.30
N PRO A 35 2.87 -1.69 17.29
CA PRO A 35 3.42 -0.88 16.21
C PRO A 35 3.36 -1.59 14.85
N GLY A 36 3.52 -2.92 14.80
CA GLY A 36 3.32 -3.68 13.57
C GLY A 36 1.90 -3.55 13.01
N ALA A 37 0.88 -3.67 13.87
CA ALA A 37 -0.51 -3.48 13.48
C ALA A 37 -0.81 -2.05 13.00
N VAL A 38 -0.23 -1.03 13.65
CA VAL A 38 -0.39 0.38 13.25
C VAL A 38 0.22 0.63 11.86
N VAL A 39 1.39 0.07 11.57
CA VAL A 39 2.04 0.20 10.26
C VAL A 39 1.19 -0.45 9.18
N VAL A 40 0.70 -1.68 9.39
CA VAL A 40 -0.17 -2.37 8.44
C VAL A 40 -1.47 -1.57 8.20
N MET A 41 -2.09 -1.07 9.27
CA MET A 41 -3.30 -0.26 9.15
C MET A 41 -3.07 1.05 8.39
N ALA A 42 -1.96 1.73 8.65
CA ALA A 42 -1.59 2.96 7.93
C ALA A 42 -1.36 2.68 6.44
N ASP A 43 -0.71 1.56 6.11
CA ASP A 43 -0.41 1.16 4.73
C ASP A 43 -1.69 0.80 3.96
N VAL A 44 -2.58 0.02 4.57
CA VAL A 44 -3.89 -0.31 4.01
C VAL A 44 -4.73 0.94 3.79
N LEU A 45 -4.75 1.86 4.76
CA LEU A 45 -5.52 3.10 4.65
C LEU A 45 -4.95 4.02 3.56
N GLN A 46 -3.61 4.13 3.46
CA GLN A 46 -2.96 4.85 2.37
C GLN A 46 -3.29 4.22 1.02
N THR A 47 -3.27 2.90 0.92
CA THR A 47 -3.65 2.19 -0.31
C THR A 47 -5.10 2.50 -0.69
N LEU A 48 -6.05 2.33 0.21
CA LEU A 48 -7.46 2.59 -0.10
C LEU A 48 -7.74 4.04 -0.52
N LEU A 49 -7.07 5.01 0.11
CA LEU A 49 -7.27 6.43 -0.21
C LEU A 49 -6.62 6.84 -1.54
N PHE A 50 -5.46 6.28 -1.87
CA PHE A 50 -4.63 6.77 -2.97
C PHE A 50 -4.51 5.82 -4.17
N PHE A 51 -4.95 4.56 -4.06
CA PHE A 51 -5.01 3.59 -5.16
C PHE A 51 -6.27 3.83 -6.03
N ARG A 52 -6.41 5.08 -6.48
CA ARG A 52 -7.51 5.56 -7.32
C ARG A 52 -6.95 6.14 -8.60
N CYS A 53 -7.71 6.01 -9.68
CA CYS A 53 -7.38 6.58 -10.96
C CYS A 53 -7.32 8.11 -10.87
N PRO A 54 -6.25 8.76 -11.36
CA PRO A 54 -6.15 10.23 -11.35
C PRO A 54 -7.16 10.91 -12.30
N TYR A 55 -7.67 10.19 -13.30
CA TYR A 55 -8.61 10.73 -14.29
C TYR A 55 -10.07 10.57 -13.87
N CYS A 56 -10.46 9.38 -13.39
CA CYS A 56 -11.87 9.08 -13.05
C CYS A 56 -12.13 8.85 -11.56
N GLY A 57 -11.09 8.72 -10.73
CA GLY A 57 -11.24 8.38 -9.31
C GLY A 57 -11.64 6.92 -9.04
N GLY A 58 -11.73 6.08 -10.07
CA GLY A 58 -12.03 4.65 -9.95
C GLY A 58 -10.98 3.90 -9.15
N HIS A 59 -11.40 2.96 -8.30
CA HIS A 59 -10.49 2.17 -7.46
C HIS A 59 -9.86 1.07 -8.30
N TRP A 60 -8.54 0.92 -8.21
CA TRP A 60 -7.85 -0.21 -8.84
C TRP A 60 -7.69 -1.35 -7.86
N ASP A 61 -7.69 -2.58 -8.36
CA ASP A 61 -7.45 -3.76 -7.53
C ASP A 61 -5.97 -3.81 -7.10
N PRO A 62 -5.64 -3.68 -5.79
CA PRO A 62 -4.25 -3.65 -5.33
C PRO A 62 -3.50 -4.97 -5.55
N ARG A 63 -4.22 -6.08 -5.81
CA ARG A 63 -3.63 -7.39 -6.14
C ARG A 63 -3.04 -7.45 -7.55
N GLY A 64 -3.52 -6.61 -8.47
CA GLY A 64 -3.14 -6.63 -9.89
C GLY A 64 -2.00 -5.69 -10.27
N GLY A 65 -1.52 -4.86 -9.35
CA GLY A 65 -0.57 -3.78 -9.66
C GLY A 65 -1.24 -2.58 -10.33
N ILE A 66 -0.44 -1.62 -10.81
CA ILE A 66 -0.95 -0.47 -11.58
C ILE A 66 -1.22 -0.93 -13.02
N PRO A 67 -2.47 -0.90 -13.52
CA PRO A 67 -2.75 -1.26 -14.90
C PRO A 67 -2.29 -0.16 -15.86
N HIS A 68 -1.84 -0.54 -17.07
CA HIS A 68 -1.45 0.42 -18.12
C HIS A 68 -2.62 1.24 -18.66
N TYR A 69 -3.83 0.69 -18.60
CA TYR A 69 -5.07 1.35 -18.99
C TYR A 69 -6.07 1.21 -17.85
N CYS A 70 -6.78 2.29 -17.52
CA CYS A 70 -7.79 2.22 -16.47
C CYS A 70 -9.00 1.39 -16.95
N PRO A 71 -9.45 0.37 -16.21
CA PRO A 71 -10.61 -0.44 -16.61
C PRO A 71 -11.94 0.34 -16.56
N GLU A 72 -12.00 1.42 -15.78
CA GLU A 72 -13.21 2.25 -15.63
C GLU A 72 -13.31 3.32 -16.74
N CYS A 73 -12.24 4.07 -17.00
CA CYS A 73 -12.27 5.18 -17.95
C CYS A 73 -11.50 4.95 -19.26
N GLY A 74 -10.74 3.86 -19.38
CA GLY A 74 -9.94 3.56 -20.58
C GLY A 74 -8.70 4.43 -20.77
N GLU A 75 -8.46 5.41 -19.89
CA GLU A 75 -7.31 6.31 -19.98
C GLU A 75 -5.98 5.57 -19.79
N TYR A 76 -4.96 6.00 -20.54
CA TYR A 76 -3.61 5.46 -20.45
C TYR A 76 -2.88 6.02 -19.23
N ILE A 77 -2.38 5.12 -18.38
CA ILE A 77 -1.69 5.45 -17.14
C ILE A 77 -0.19 5.25 -17.36
N ARG A 78 0.54 6.36 -17.46
CA ARG A 78 2.01 6.39 -17.65
C ARG A 78 2.76 6.49 -16.33
#